data_AF-A0A1V5HGB1-F1
#
_entry.id   AF-A0A1V5HGB1-F1
#
_cell.length_a   1.000
_cell.length_b   1.000
_cell.length_c   1.000
_cell.angle_alpha   90.00
_cell.angle_beta   90.00
_cell.angle_gamma   90.00
#
_symmetry.space_group_name_H-M   'P 1'
#
loop_
_entity.id
_entity.type
_entity.pdbx_description
1 polymer ?
#
loop_
_entity_poly.entity_id
_entity_poly.type
_entity_poly.pdbx_seq_one_letter_code
_entity_poly.pdbx_strand_id
1 'polypeptide(L)'
;MKTVQTLIALVIAAVVLAVAQPAPATITYSYGSNVDITSPTFWSPDTELIVFNTHNGGTKTSVESVYGPHSEANPIRIGGSDYGGQFMTFDGNYDLTFNGPLTIDGKSTASGAIWERAEGVGVGFYSGTPLVTFTGGVSETYAGAAFDKVGPGTLVLTGTSTYTGETRISGGALRAVDGVGIPATTPLFLNGGVFESNGSFTRSRGTSGGVIAWGYSSYTNGSGGFAAFGGPLTIDIDNNGPSNFSWNSHIIGLGWGSGDATLIMNSVTADSAVTFIDNLDISAGPDSDNIRNMRIDDNPATTTDYVVFSGIWRGTNAAKVLVKAGAGRADFDGDNTYAGSTQVNAGTVNVNGATTGQGTYTVAIGATLGGTGTIGLASGAGVTVDGTLAPGLSVGRLTVSGGNVTFGETGVFRVEVNGLTAGTEYDQLVVTGGGVSLDGELQLAFGPDFTVNPFDSLTLIDVQGTGVTTGTFQHVDDAFVGAFSGRRWRITYDGDAVSGALSGGNDVLLYAIPEPGVLGLLSVGGLALGGRRAARRRVGA
;
A
#
# COMPACT_ATOMS: atom_id res chain seq x y z
N MET A 1 10.95 -46.16 -46.20
CA MET A 1 10.13 -44.99 -45.66
C MET A 1 10.70 -44.49 -44.34
N LYS A 2 11.97 -44.94 -44.00
CA LYS A 2 12.78 -44.47 -42.86
C LYS A 2 14.14 -43.97 -43.36
N THR A 3 14.31 -43.75 -44.71
CA THR A 3 15.57 -43.22 -45.25
C THR A 3 15.30 -41.93 -46.03
N VAL A 4 14.02 -41.43 -46.02
CA VAL A 4 13.65 -40.14 -46.65
C VAL A 4 13.27 -39.13 -45.55
N GLN A 5 13.25 -39.63 -44.22
CA GLN A 5 12.96 -38.75 -43.07
C GLN A 5 14.27 -38.34 -42.37
N THR A 6 15.42 -38.99 -42.71
CA THR A 6 16.73 -38.63 -42.12
C THR A 6 17.55 -37.80 -43.13
N LEU A 7 17.08 -37.68 -44.44
CA LEU A 7 17.77 -36.86 -45.46
C LEU A 7 17.07 -35.50 -45.60
N ILE A 8 15.78 -35.35 -44.91
CA ILE A 8 15.06 -34.06 -44.86
C ILE A 8 15.42 -33.34 -43.56
N ALA A 9 16.00 -34.16 -42.58
CA ALA A 9 16.43 -33.55 -41.30
C ALA A 9 17.91 -33.14 -41.38
N LEU A 10 18.72 -33.66 -42.40
CA LEU A 10 20.14 -33.32 -42.56
C LEU A 10 20.31 -32.26 -43.66
N VAL A 11 19.17 -31.96 -44.49
CA VAL A 11 19.18 -30.88 -45.50
C VAL A 11 18.54 -29.63 -44.89
N ILE A 12 17.83 -29.83 -43.63
CA ILE A 12 17.26 -28.67 -42.90
C ILE A 12 18.26 -28.21 -41.83
N ALA A 13 19.25 -29.13 -41.44
CA ALA A 13 20.30 -28.74 -40.48
C ALA A 13 21.51 -28.17 -41.23
N ALA A 14 21.61 -28.42 -42.66
CA ALA A 14 22.76 -27.89 -43.43
C ALA A 14 22.36 -26.65 -44.22
N VAL A 15 20.95 -26.23 -44.14
CA VAL A 15 20.52 -24.93 -44.69
C VAL A 15 20.26 -23.96 -43.54
N VAL A 16 20.57 -24.43 -42.26
CA VAL A 16 20.40 -23.67 -41.02
C VAL A 16 21.78 -23.17 -40.57
N LEU A 17 22.88 -23.26 -41.39
CA LEU A 17 24.13 -22.60 -40.97
C LEU A 17 24.50 -21.51 -41.99
N ALA A 18 23.49 -20.80 -42.56
CA ALA A 18 23.94 -19.55 -43.23
C ALA A 18 22.73 -18.65 -43.49
N VAL A 19 21.76 -18.42 -42.54
CA VAL A 19 20.90 -17.24 -42.84
C VAL A 19 21.17 -16.18 -41.77
N ALA A 20 22.29 -15.49 -41.86
CA ALA A 20 22.58 -14.10 -41.43
C ALA A 20 21.36 -13.47 -40.74
N GLN A 21 21.20 -13.64 -39.38
CA GLN A 21 20.36 -12.71 -38.59
C GLN A 21 20.09 -11.40 -39.36
N PRO A 22 18.89 -11.20 -40.05
CA PRO A 22 18.74 -9.91 -40.74
C PRO A 22 19.18 -8.74 -39.85
N ALA A 23 20.20 -7.89 -40.23
CA ALA A 23 20.61 -6.54 -39.80
C ALA A 23 19.51 -5.84 -39.00
N PRO A 24 19.77 -5.23 -37.81
CA PRO A 24 18.75 -4.59 -36.98
C PRO A 24 17.86 -3.63 -37.80
N ALA A 25 16.70 -4.00 -38.27
CA ALA A 25 15.74 -3.08 -38.92
C ALA A 25 15.01 -2.24 -37.87
N THR A 26 15.04 -0.85 -38.04
CA THR A 26 14.28 0.09 -37.18
C THR A 26 12.78 -0.05 -37.45
N ILE A 27 12.04 -0.29 -36.30
CA ILE A 27 10.56 -0.30 -36.44
C ILE A 27 10.03 1.13 -36.27
N THR A 28 9.55 1.83 -37.49
CA THR A 28 9.08 3.24 -37.42
C THR A 28 7.55 3.28 -37.37
N TYR A 29 7.06 4.22 -36.39
CA TYR A 29 5.60 4.41 -36.32
C TYR A 29 5.27 5.87 -36.64
N SER A 30 4.36 6.26 -37.96
CA SER A 30 3.97 7.65 -38.24
C SER A 30 2.45 7.75 -38.39
N TYR A 31 1.71 8.92 -37.87
CA TYR A 31 0.31 9.36 -38.04
C TYR A 31 -0.03 9.55 -39.52
N GLY A 32 -1.15 8.79 -40.10
CA GLY A 32 -1.76 9.14 -41.40
C GLY A 32 -0.93 8.61 -42.57
N SER A 33 -0.21 7.56 -42.50
CA SER A 33 0.25 6.67 -43.59
C SER A 33 0.41 5.25 -43.06
N ASN A 34 -0.65 4.37 -43.21
CA ASN A 34 -0.43 2.91 -43.18
C ASN A 34 1.02 2.56 -42.84
N VAL A 35 1.34 2.29 -41.63
CA VAL A 35 2.61 1.52 -41.48
C VAL A 35 2.88 0.71 -42.74
N ASP A 36 3.45 1.37 -43.90
CA ASP A 36 4.05 0.47 -44.93
C ASP A 36 4.98 -0.55 -44.26
N ILE A 37 4.39 -1.66 -43.62
CA ILE A 37 5.17 -2.93 -43.52
C ILE A 37 5.39 -3.48 -44.93
N THR A 38 6.16 -2.68 -45.97
CA THR A 38 6.38 -3.40 -47.26
C THR A 38 7.02 -4.77 -47.01
N SER A 39 6.55 -5.50 -45.97
CA SER A 39 6.46 -6.96 -46.16
C SER A 39 5.71 -7.61 -44.99
N PRO A 40 4.52 -8.14 -45.17
CA PRO A 40 3.52 -8.87 -44.37
C PRO A 40 4.17 -10.03 -43.60
N THR A 41 4.49 -10.01 -42.18
CA THR A 41 4.32 -11.07 -41.16
C THR A 41 5.69 -11.54 -40.67
N PHE A 42 6.35 -10.78 -39.78
CA PHE A 42 7.49 -11.50 -39.14
C PHE A 42 7.03 -12.86 -38.59
N TRP A 43 7.02 -13.90 -39.51
CA TRP A 43 7.04 -15.33 -39.12
C TRP A 43 8.41 -15.68 -38.54
N SER A 44 8.53 -15.56 -37.12
CA SER A 44 9.67 -16.37 -36.62
C SER A 44 9.29 -17.85 -36.54
N PRO A 45 9.73 -18.69 -37.48
CA PRO A 45 9.44 -20.12 -37.42
C PRO A 45 9.85 -20.73 -36.08
N ASP A 46 9.64 -19.91 -34.97
CA ASP A 46 9.63 -20.68 -33.71
C ASP A 46 8.79 -19.95 -32.65
N THR A 47 7.32 -19.89 -32.55
CA THR A 47 6.32 -19.73 -31.48
C THR A 47 6.35 -18.30 -30.93
N GLU A 48 5.78 -17.07 -31.55
CA GLU A 48 5.45 -15.96 -30.61
C GLU A 48 5.14 -14.70 -31.40
N LEU A 49 3.84 -14.51 -31.84
CA LEU A 49 3.35 -13.40 -32.68
C LEU A 49 3.26 -12.10 -31.87
N ILE A 50 4.11 -10.95 -32.17
CA ILE A 50 3.78 -9.56 -31.75
C ILE A 50 2.84 -8.94 -32.80
N VAL A 51 1.57 -8.67 -32.38
CA VAL A 51 0.59 -8.09 -33.32
C VAL A 51 0.54 -6.57 -33.11
N PHE A 52 0.66 -5.84 -34.23
CA PHE A 52 0.44 -4.39 -34.16
C PHE A 52 -0.93 -4.04 -34.78
N ASN A 53 -1.89 -3.63 -33.85
CA ASN A 53 -3.23 -3.28 -34.39
C ASN A 53 -3.42 -1.76 -34.39
N THR A 54 -3.81 -1.19 -35.59
CA THR A 54 -4.18 0.25 -35.60
C THR A 54 -5.69 0.40 -35.34
N HIS A 55 -6.10 0.98 -34.09
CA HIS A 55 -7.54 1.16 -33.81
C HIS A 55 -7.95 2.62 -34.04
N ASN A 56 -9.10 2.93 -34.93
CA ASN A 56 -10.04 4.06 -35.08
C ASN A 56 -9.35 5.26 -35.74
N GLY A 57 -9.19 5.27 -37.02
CA GLY A 57 -8.81 6.51 -37.74
C GLY A 57 -7.34 6.87 -37.51
N GLY A 58 -6.23 5.77 -36.87
CA GLY A 58 -4.77 6.04 -36.97
C GLY A 58 -4.22 6.64 -35.67
N THR A 59 -4.85 6.67 -34.43
CA THR A 59 -4.39 7.41 -33.22
C THR A 59 -3.91 6.42 -32.17
N LYS A 60 -3.80 5.00 -32.37
CA LYS A 60 -3.43 4.05 -31.29
C LYS A 60 -2.95 2.74 -31.93
N THR A 61 -1.66 2.37 -31.65
CA THR A 61 -1.15 1.06 -32.10
C THR A 61 -0.94 0.15 -30.89
N SER A 62 -1.64 -1.01 -30.90
CA SER A 62 -1.52 -1.99 -29.79
C SER A 62 -0.47 -3.06 -30.12
N VAL A 63 0.43 -3.29 -29.09
CA VAL A 63 1.44 -4.35 -29.21
C VAL A 63 1.10 -5.46 -28.20
N GLU A 64 1.09 -6.70 -28.73
CA GLU A 64 0.79 -7.79 -27.78
C GLU A 64 1.68 -9.00 -28.09
N SER A 65 2.16 -9.57 -26.93
CA SER A 65 2.70 -10.93 -27.10
C SER A 65 1.61 -11.99 -26.88
N VAL A 66 1.40 -12.96 -27.79
CA VAL A 66 0.18 -13.81 -27.82
C VAL A 66 0.54 -15.19 -27.28
N TYR A 67 1.78 -15.61 -27.24
CA TYR A 67 1.96 -17.04 -26.93
C TYR A 67 3.01 -17.21 -25.84
N GLY A 68 3.45 -16.02 -25.18
CA GLY A 68 4.45 -16.11 -24.09
C GLY A 68 5.30 -14.83 -24.06
N PRO A 69 6.18 -14.79 -22.89
CA PRO A 69 7.08 -13.63 -22.84
C PRO A 69 7.93 -13.50 -24.11
N HIS A 70 8.31 -12.24 -24.42
CA HIS A 70 9.02 -12.01 -25.69
C HIS A 70 10.07 -10.93 -25.49
N SER A 71 11.20 -11.14 -26.24
CA SER A 71 12.25 -10.10 -26.26
C SER A 71 12.55 -9.68 -27.70
N GLU A 72 12.60 -8.32 -27.85
CA GLU A 72 12.82 -7.75 -29.20
C GLU A 72 14.06 -6.85 -29.17
N ALA A 73 14.94 -7.13 -30.16
CA ALA A 73 16.24 -6.40 -30.13
C ALA A 73 16.17 -5.13 -30.99
N ASN A 74 15.17 -4.93 -31.78
CA ASN A 74 15.12 -3.77 -32.70
C ASN A 74 14.71 -2.47 -31.97
N PRO A 75 15.43 -1.43 -32.37
CA PRO A 75 14.98 -0.14 -31.83
C PRO A 75 13.53 0.17 -32.23
N ILE A 76 12.94 0.91 -31.21
CA ILE A 76 11.54 1.30 -31.49
C ILE A 76 11.46 2.83 -31.57
N ARG A 77 10.82 3.26 -32.56
CA ARG A 77 10.57 4.71 -32.69
C ARG A 77 9.06 4.97 -32.64
N ILE A 78 8.73 5.91 -31.61
CA ILE A 78 7.30 6.29 -31.49
C ILE A 78 7.14 7.77 -31.87
N GLY A 79 6.40 8.00 -32.95
CA GLY A 79 6.18 9.44 -33.29
C GLY A 79 6.19 9.62 -34.81
N GLY A 80 5.56 10.90 -35.53
CA GLY A 80 5.40 11.34 -36.94
C GLY A 80 4.99 12.81 -37.00
N SER A 81 5.39 13.63 -38.19
CA SER A 81 5.35 15.07 -38.54
C SER A 81 3.96 15.68 -38.25
N ASP A 82 2.95 14.99 -37.44
CA ASP A 82 1.69 15.76 -37.31
C ASP A 82 1.21 15.73 -35.85
N TYR A 83 0.68 16.92 -35.35
CA TYR A 83 0.01 17.60 -34.24
C TYR A 83 -1.06 16.72 -33.59
N GLY A 84 -0.69 15.69 -32.56
CA GLY A 84 -1.72 15.02 -31.71
C GLY A 84 -1.09 13.83 -30.97
N GLY A 85 -1.10 13.69 -29.54
CA GLY A 85 -0.65 12.62 -28.62
C GLY A 85 -0.58 11.24 -29.29
N GLN A 86 0.73 10.58 -29.46
CA GLN A 86 0.92 9.21 -30.02
C GLN A 86 1.30 8.23 -28.91
N PHE A 87 0.36 7.14 -28.74
CA PHE A 87 0.69 6.17 -27.67
C PHE A 87 0.87 4.79 -28.29
N MET A 88 2.01 4.24 -27.89
CA MET A 88 2.09 2.78 -28.09
C MET A 88 1.43 2.05 -26.90
N THR A 89 0.46 1.21 -27.29
CA THR A 89 -0.27 0.52 -26.20
C THR A 89 0.10 -0.96 -26.18
N PHE A 90 0.18 -1.47 -24.95
CA PHE A 90 0.45 -2.91 -24.77
C PHE A 90 -0.76 -3.59 -24.12
N ASP A 91 -1.32 -4.60 -24.81
CA ASP A 91 -2.64 -5.13 -24.39
C ASP A 91 -2.54 -6.65 -24.17
N GLY A 92 -1.28 -7.16 -24.11
CA GLY A 92 -1.13 -8.64 -23.96
C GLY A 92 -0.92 -9.05 -22.51
N ASN A 93 -0.98 -10.39 -22.20
CA ASN A 93 -0.88 -10.93 -20.82
C ASN A 93 0.56 -11.33 -20.49
N TYR A 94 1.39 -11.18 -21.48
CA TYR A 94 2.76 -11.65 -21.20
C TYR A 94 3.73 -10.46 -21.18
N ASP A 95 4.87 -10.71 -20.43
CA ASP A 95 5.90 -9.66 -20.35
C ASP A 95 6.56 -9.43 -21.72
N LEU A 96 6.99 -8.19 -21.94
CA LEU A 96 7.70 -7.84 -23.19
C LEU A 96 8.96 -7.06 -22.84
N THR A 97 10.02 -7.57 -23.54
CA THR A 97 11.29 -6.84 -23.35
C THR A 97 11.81 -6.36 -24.70
N PHE A 98 12.17 -5.03 -24.66
CA PHE A 98 12.79 -4.44 -25.86
C PHE A 98 14.23 -4.04 -25.52
N ASN A 99 15.11 -4.64 -26.28
CA ASN A 99 16.54 -4.42 -25.97
C ASN A 99 17.12 -3.25 -26.77
N GLY A 100 16.39 -2.86 -27.85
CA GLY A 100 16.81 -1.63 -28.55
C GLY A 100 16.22 -0.37 -27.89
N PRO A 101 16.90 0.85 -28.29
CA PRO A 101 16.38 2.08 -27.69
C PRO A 101 14.97 2.42 -28.18
N LEU A 102 14.27 3.09 -27.23
CA LEU A 102 12.99 3.73 -27.63
C LEU A 102 13.23 5.20 -28.00
N THR A 103 12.89 5.55 -29.26
CA THR A 103 13.02 6.97 -29.67
C THR A 103 11.64 7.62 -29.78
N ILE A 104 11.53 8.81 -29.04
CA ILE A 104 10.31 9.63 -29.16
C ILE A 104 10.47 10.59 -30.37
N ASP A 105 9.79 10.28 -31.41
CA ASP A 105 9.95 10.99 -32.70
C ASP A 105 8.72 11.85 -33.01
N GLY A 106 8.23 12.72 -32.10
CA GLY A 106 7.10 13.68 -32.26
C GLY A 106 7.41 14.99 -31.51
N LYS A 107 7.17 16.27 -32.36
CA LYS A 107 7.33 17.63 -31.79
C LYS A 107 6.22 17.93 -30.76
N SER A 108 6.53 17.85 -29.41
CA SER A 108 5.54 18.43 -28.48
C SER A 108 5.47 19.95 -28.63
N THR A 109 4.99 20.56 -29.90
CA THR A 109 5.03 22.05 -29.92
C THR A 109 4.19 22.62 -28.78
N ALA A 110 4.70 22.80 -27.59
CA ALA A 110 3.83 23.84 -26.99
C ALA A 110 4.71 24.90 -26.30
N SER A 111 5.35 25.73 -26.99
CA SER A 111 5.68 27.09 -26.48
C SER A 111 4.40 27.86 -26.10
N GLY A 112 3.25 27.28 -25.43
CA GLY A 112 2.13 28.13 -24.93
C GLY A 112 1.42 27.45 -23.78
N ALA A 113 1.11 28.22 -22.56
CA ALA A 113 0.30 28.04 -21.33
C ALA A 113 -0.16 26.59 -21.17
N ILE A 114 0.43 25.93 -20.25
CA ILE A 114 0.23 24.68 -19.51
C ILE A 114 -1.16 24.12 -19.74
N TRP A 115 -2.24 24.76 -20.48
CA TRP A 115 -3.60 24.22 -20.69
C TRP A 115 -3.78 23.81 -22.16
N GLU A 116 -2.63 23.71 -23.04
CA GLU A 116 -2.68 23.09 -24.38
C GLU A 116 -1.78 21.85 -24.42
N ARG A 117 -1.19 21.31 -23.20
CA ARG A 117 -0.13 20.29 -22.97
C ARG A 117 -0.74 18.90 -22.94
N ALA A 118 -2.04 18.61 -23.56
CA ALA A 118 -2.68 17.27 -23.62
C ALA A 118 -2.13 16.48 -24.81
N GLU A 119 -0.95 16.90 -25.43
CA GLU A 119 -0.61 16.01 -26.55
C GLU A 119 0.87 15.62 -26.46
N GLY A 120 1.30 14.73 -25.39
CA GLY A 120 2.65 14.11 -25.34
C GLY A 120 2.68 12.80 -26.14
N VAL A 121 4.03 12.40 -26.62
CA VAL A 121 4.31 11.07 -27.18
C VAL A 121 4.68 10.12 -26.03
N GLY A 122 3.87 9.09 -25.85
CA GLY A 122 4.10 8.30 -24.62
C GLY A 122 3.73 6.83 -24.84
N VAL A 123 4.14 6.00 -23.84
CA VAL A 123 3.81 4.56 -23.82
C VAL A 123 2.58 4.33 -22.93
N GLY A 124 1.49 3.81 -23.56
CA GLY A 124 0.25 3.53 -22.80
C GLY A 124 -0.02 2.04 -22.65
N PHE A 125 -0.51 1.70 -21.43
CA PHE A 125 -0.94 0.31 -21.19
C PHE A 125 -2.46 0.26 -21.00
N TYR A 126 -3.27 -0.57 -21.73
CA TYR A 126 -4.76 -0.49 -21.72
C TYR A 126 -5.33 -1.81 -21.19
N SER A 127 -4.38 -2.86 -20.97
CA SER A 127 -4.97 -4.01 -20.25
C SER A 127 -4.18 -5.28 -20.60
N GLY A 128 -3.65 -5.95 -19.40
CA GLY A 128 -3.24 -7.38 -19.51
C GLY A 128 -1.72 -7.51 -19.70
N THR A 129 -0.79 -6.49 -19.56
CA THR A 129 0.63 -6.88 -19.35
C THR A 129 1.07 -6.43 -17.95
N PRO A 130 1.55 -7.40 -17.17
CA PRO A 130 1.96 -6.94 -15.83
C PRO A 130 3.36 -6.30 -15.86
N LEU A 131 4.06 -6.24 -17.38
CA LEU A 131 5.40 -5.62 -17.28
C LEU A 131 6.00 -5.47 -18.67
N VAL A 132 6.43 -4.31 -19.10
CA VAL A 132 7.18 -4.02 -20.33
C VAL A 132 8.50 -3.36 -19.94
N THR A 133 9.54 -4.00 -20.61
CA THR A 133 10.88 -3.49 -20.25
C THR A 133 11.59 -2.95 -21.50
N PHE A 134 12.16 -1.72 -21.29
CA PHE A 134 13.09 -1.19 -22.29
C PHE A 134 14.49 -1.10 -21.68
N THR A 135 15.40 -1.76 -22.36
CA THR A 135 16.74 -1.83 -21.74
C THR A 135 17.68 -0.86 -22.44
N GLY A 136 17.30 -0.33 -23.65
CA GLY A 136 18.21 0.51 -24.44
C GLY A 136 17.97 2.01 -24.13
N GLY A 137 17.21 2.34 -23.11
CA GLY A 137 16.92 3.75 -22.74
C GLY A 137 15.95 4.41 -23.71
N VAL A 138 15.61 5.64 -23.37
CA VAL A 138 14.65 6.42 -24.19
C VAL A 138 15.38 7.67 -24.71
N SER A 139 15.27 7.90 -26.01
CA SER A 139 15.80 9.15 -26.60
C SER A 139 14.70 9.90 -27.35
N GLU A 140 15.16 11.14 -27.81
CA GLU A 140 14.14 11.94 -28.55
C GLU A 140 14.74 12.44 -29.87
N THR A 141 13.85 12.62 -30.81
CA THR A 141 14.26 13.20 -32.11
C THR A 141 14.17 14.73 -32.04
N TYR A 142 13.10 15.25 -31.29
CA TYR A 142 12.91 16.70 -31.15
C TYR A 142 13.10 17.10 -29.69
N ALA A 143 13.95 18.13 -29.50
CA ALA A 143 14.23 18.58 -28.12
C ALA A 143 12.93 18.97 -27.39
N GLY A 144 12.85 18.45 -26.17
CA GLY A 144 11.71 18.92 -25.33
C GLY A 144 10.52 17.97 -25.44
N ALA A 145 10.74 16.81 -26.07
CA ALA A 145 9.59 15.88 -26.19
C ALA A 145 9.28 15.24 -24.83
N ALA A 146 7.90 15.27 -24.51
CA ALA A 146 7.48 14.66 -23.23
C ALA A 146 7.35 13.13 -23.39
N PHE A 147 7.66 12.48 -22.24
CA PHE A 147 7.46 11.02 -22.17
C PHE A 147 6.36 10.69 -21.17
N ASP A 148 5.32 9.94 -21.72
CA ASP A 148 4.13 9.69 -20.87
C ASP A 148 3.97 8.18 -20.64
N LYS A 149 3.99 7.89 -19.29
CA LYS A 149 3.49 6.55 -18.91
C LYS A 149 2.00 6.60 -18.51
N VAL A 150 1.19 5.75 -19.36
CA VAL A 150 -0.28 5.75 -19.09
C VAL A 150 -0.73 4.30 -18.90
N GLY A 151 -1.95 4.09 -18.37
CA GLY A 151 -2.51 2.75 -18.20
C GLY A 151 -2.02 2.08 -16.90
N PRO A 152 -2.62 0.97 -16.53
CA PRO A 152 -2.44 0.38 -15.19
C PRO A 152 -1.18 -0.51 -15.13
N GLY A 153 -0.45 -0.82 -16.24
CA GLY A 153 0.70 -1.77 -16.25
C GLY A 153 1.98 -1.10 -15.74
N THR A 154 3.03 -2.03 -15.61
CA THR A 154 4.34 -1.54 -15.16
C THR A 154 5.28 -1.38 -16.38
N LEU A 155 5.86 -0.14 -16.51
CA LEU A 155 6.92 0.09 -17.50
C LEU A 155 8.27 0.14 -16.79
N VAL A 156 9.22 -0.72 -17.37
CA VAL A 156 10.54 -0.76 -16.75
C VAL A 156 11.56 -0.15 -17.72
N LEU A 157 12.31 0.88 -17.19
CA LEU A 157 13.40 1.47 -17.97
C LEU A 157 14.73 1.22 -17.25
N THR A 158 15.53 0.42 -17.90
CA THR A 158 16.79 0.10 -17.19
C THR A 158 17.98 0.77 -17.90
N GLY A 159 17.74 1.12 -19.19
CA GLY A 159 18.85 1.79 -19.92
C GLY A 159 18.84 3.31 -19.66
N THR A 160 20.06 3.97 -19.95
CA THR A 160 20.18 5.43 -19.76
C THR A 160 19.33 6.18 -20.80
N SER A 161 18.49 7.10 -20.28
CA SER A 161 17.62 7.88 -21.17
C SER A 161 18.21 9.28 -21.39
N THR A 162 18.04 9.89 -22.67
CA THR A 162 18.72 11.18 -22.97
C THR A 162 17.69 12.22 -23.45
N TYR A 163 16.40 11.96 -23.37
CA TYR A 163 15.43 12.98 -23.83
C TYR A 163 15.42 14.18 -22.89
N THR A 164 15.04 15.37 -23.35
CA THR A 164 15.20 16.63 -22.58
C THR A 164 13.82 17.15 -22.14
N GLY A 165 12.77 16.42 -22.51
CA GLY A 165 11.41 16.84 -22.11
C GLY A 165 11.00 16.18 -20.78
N GLU A 166 9.79 16.46 -20.36
CA GLU A 166 9.30 15.99 -19.04
C GLU A 166 8.88 14.52 -19.10
N THR A 167 9.02 13.85 -17.91
CA THR A 167 8.39 12.53 -17.72
C THR A 167 7.07 12.66 -16.96
N ARG A 168 6.02 12.00 -17.60
CA ARG A 168 4.70 12.05 -16.94
C ARG A 168 4.24 10.61 -16.63
N ILE A 169 3.84 10.47 -15.36
CA ILE A 169 3.26 9.17 -15.00
C ILE A 169 1.75 9.38 -14.71
N SER A 170 0.99 8.90 -15.65
CA SER A 170 -0.47 9.22 -15.60
C SER A 170 -1.27 7.99 -15.16
N GLY A 171 -0.64 6.84 -15.02
CA GLY A 171 -1.30 5.59 -14.54
C GLY A 171 -0.23 4.50 -14.33
N GLY A 172 -0.60 3.46 -13.59
CA GLY A 172 0.29 2.30 -13.37
C GLY A 172 1.62 2.72 -12.72
N ALA A 173 2.67 1.79 -12.95
CA ALA A 173 4.00 2.05 -12.33
C ALA A 173 5.06 2.22 -13.41
N LEU A 174 5.83 3.37 -13.28
CA LEU A 174 7.10 3.46 -14.02
C LEU A 174 8.26 3.08 -13.10
N ARG A 175 8.80 1.92 -13.47
CA ARG A 175 9.98 1.48 -12.71
C ARG A 175 11.27 1.92 -13.41
N ALA A 176 12.06 2.71 -12.63
CA ALA A 176 13.31 3.27 -13.19
C ALA A 176 14.15 3.88 -12.07
N VAL A 177 15.47 3.95 -12.41
CA VAL A 177 16.36 4.70 -11.49
C VAL A 177 16.48 6.15 -11.98
N ASP A 178 16.14 7.15 -11.02
CA ASP A 178 16.29 8.57 -11.37
C ASP A 178 17.71 8.88 -11.83
N GLY A 179 17.86 9.53 -12.99
CA GLY A 179 19.22 9.82 -13.54
C GLY A 179 19.70 8.73 -14.49
N VAL A 180 19.07 7.58 -14.44
CA VAL A 180 19.41 6.54 -15.44
C VAL A 180 18.23 6.33 -16.40
N GLY A 181 17.12 5.62 -15.88
CA GLY A 181 15.95 5.33 -16.73
C GLY A 181 15.14 6.59 -17.06
N ILE A 182 15.19 7.60 -16.12
CA ILE A 182 14.63 8.92 -16.44
C ILE A 182 15.70 9.98 -16.16
N PRO A 183 15.76 10.94 -17.11
CA PRO A 183 16.80 11.96 -16.93
C PRO A 183 16.56 12.81 -15.68
N ALA A 184 17.62 13.04 -14.86
CA ALA A 184 17.49 13.76 -13.56
C ALA A 184 17.32 15.26 -13.81
N THR A 185 17.54 15.72 -15.09
CA THR A 185 17.53 17.18 -15.36
C THR A 185 16.14 17.61 -15.88
N THR A 186 15.26 16.62 -16.10
CA THR A 186 13.94 17.03 -16.63
C THR A 186 12.88 16.82 -15.55
N PRO A 187 11.77 17.51 -15.71
CA PRO A 187 10.68 17.39 -14.73
C PRO A 187 10.08 15.97 -14.74
N LEU A 188 9.71 15.54 -13.48
CA LEU A 188 8.88 14.34 -13.29
C LEU A 188 7.50 14.75 -12.75
N PHE A 189 6.48 14.43 -13.58
CA PHE A 189 5.11 14.80 -13.16
C PHE A 189 4.35 13.52 -12.82
N LEU A 190 3.75 13.56 -11.59
CA LEU A 190 2.85 12.46 -11.19
C LEU A 190 1.37 12.88 -11.36
N ASN A 191 0.70 11.99 -12.16
CA ASN A 191 -0.71 12.35 -12.48
C ASN A 191 -1.58 11.10 -12.53
N GLY A 192 -1.29 10.25 -11.48
CA GLY A 192 -2.24 9.11 -11.43
C GLY A 192 -1.48 7.80 -11.23
N GLY A 193 -0.12 7.82 -11.50
CA GLY A 193 0.67 6.59 -11.31
C GLY A 193 1.78 6.81 -10.26
N VAL A 194 2.61 5.67 -10.18
CA VAL A 194 3.67 5.77 -9.14
C VAL A 194 5.03 5.60 -9.83
N PHE A 195 5.95 6.39 -9.36
CA PHE A 195 7.36 6.12 -9.71
C PHE A 195 7.93 5.04 -8.80
N GLU A 196 8.26 3.92 -9.33
CA GLU A 196 8.75 2.75 -8.57
C GLU A 196 10.28 2.63 -8.73
N SER A 197 11.00 2.66 -7.62
CA SER A 197 12.48 2.66 -7.63
C SER A 197 12.99 2.07 -6.32
N ASN A 198 14.31 2.23 -6.11
CA ASN A 198 14.94 1.86 -4.82
C ASN A 198 16.02 2.88 -4.45
N GLY A 199 16.50 2.84 -3.18
CA GLY A 199 17.51 3.82 -2.69
C GLY A 199 16.84 5.14 -2.27
N SER A 200 17.34 6.25 -2.80
CA SER A 200 16.81 7.56 -2.36
C SER A 200 16.29 8.34 -3.58
N PHE A 201 15.23 8.99 -3.29
CA PHE A 201 14.69 9.96 -4.28
C PHE A 201 14.68 11.35 -3.64
N THR A 202 15.34 12.41 -4.40
CA THR A 202 15.55 13.69 -3.67
C THR A 202 15.27 14.87 -4.61
N ARG A 203 14.51 14.66 -5.63
CA ARG A 203 14.25 15.84 -6.49
C ARG A 203 13.54 16.95 -5.70
N SER A 204 13.93 18.25 -6.17
CA SER A 204 13.23 19.39 -5.57
C SER A 204 11.85 19.58 -6.21
N ARG A 205 11.03 20.31 -5.55
CA ARG A 205 9.69 20.59 -6.10
C ARG A 205 9.79 21.73 -7.13
N GLY A 206 8.98 21.64 -8.13
CA GLY A 206 8.97 22.73 -9.14
C GLY A 206 8.37 22.22 -10.46
N THR A 207 8.32 23.17 -11.39
CA THR A 207 7.66 22.76 -12.67
C THR A 207 8.66 22.82 -13.82
N SER A 208 9.90 23.26 -13.55
CA SER A 208 10.89 23.22 -14.65
C SER A 208 12.24 22.74 -14.11
N GLY A 209 13.01 21.96 -15.03
CA GLY A 209 14.31 21.37 -14.63
C GLY A 209 14.14 20.02 -13.92
N GLY A 210 15.16 19.52 -13.23
CA GLY A 210 15.17 18.23 -12.49
C GLY A 210 14.29 18.28 -11.24
N VAL A 211 12.99 18.58 -11.45
CA VAL A 211 12.09 18.78 -10.29
C VAL A 211 10.99 17.70 -10.36
N ILE A 212 10.27 17.70 -9.23
CA ILE A 212 9.08 16.83 -9.20
C ILE A 212 7.83 17.69 -8.90
N ALA A 213 6.71 17.24 -9.54
CA ALA A 213 5.41 17.91 -9.25
C ALA A 213 4.26 16.93 -9.49
N TRP A 214 3.16 17.26 -8.84
CA TRP A 214 1.91 16.50 -9.06
C TRP A 214 0.97 17.33 -9.93
N GLY A 215 0.75 16.68 -11.06
CA GLY A 215 -0.08 17.42 -12.03
C GLY A 215 0.78 18.31 -12.93
N TYR A 216 0.21 18.61 -14.11
CA TYR A 216 1.08 19.22 -15.15
C TYR A 216 0.73 20.70 -15.32
N SER A 217 -0.30 21.24 -14.43
CA SER A 217 -0.66 22.67 -14.49
C SER A 217 -1.42 23.06 -13.22
N SER A 218 -1.40 24.39 -13.01
CA SER A 218 -2.11 24.94 -11.84
C SER A 218 -3.62 24.61 -11.88
N TYR A 219 -4.07 23.81 -13.06
CA TYR A 219 -5.52 23.60 -13.19
C TYR A 219 -5.83 22.10 -13.12
N THR A 220 -4.83 21.19 -13.06
CA THR A 220 -5.11 19.75 -12.97
C THR A 220 -4.76 19.26 -11.55
N ASN A 221 -5.75 18.56 -10.98
CA ASN A 221 -5.43 17.90 -9.69
C ASN A 221 -4.53 16.67 -9.92
N GLY A 222 -3.19 16.92 -9.49
CA GLY A 222 -2.29 15.77 -9.74
C GLY A 222 -2.45 14.69 -8.66
N SER A 223 -2.65 13.32 -9.13
CA SER A 223 -2.53 12.13 -8.26
C SER A 223 -1.26 11.35 -8.60
N GLY A 224 -0.71 10.68 -7.59
CA GLY A 224 0.46 9.81 -7.87
C GLY A 224 1.38 9.72 -6.65
N GLY A 225 2.36 8.87 -6.83
CA GLY A 225 3.27 8.72 -5.65
C GLY A 225 4.45 7.81 -6.01
N PHE A 226 4.74 7.01 -5.06
CA PHE A 226 6.00 6.24 -5.17
C PHE A 226 5.75 4.79 -4.77
N ALA A 227 6.58 3.95 -5.28
CA ALA A 227 6.61 2.52 -4.89
C ALA A 227 8.06 2.04 -4.88
N ALA A 228 8.30 0.91 -4.05
CA ALA A 228 9.69 0.43 -3.96
C ALA A 228 9.80 -0.97 -4.56
N PHE A 229 10.84 -1.10 -5.34
CA PHE A 229 11.12 -2.42 -5.94
C PHE A 229 12.64 -2.66 -5.95
N GLY A 230 13.03 -3.95 -5.59
CA GLY A 230 14.47 -4.27 -5.65
C GLY A 230 15.22 -3.74 -4.44
N GLY A 231 14.58 -3.32 -3.40
CA GLY A 231 15.12 -2.75 -2.15
C GLY A 231 14.28 -1.56 -1.67
N PRO A 232 14.50 -1.14 -0.35
CA PRO A 232 13.71 -0.02 0.21
C PRO A 232 14.00 1.30 -0.53
N LEU A 233 12.94 2.17 -0.53
CA LEU A 233 13.02 3.50 -1.17
C LEU A 233 12.70 4.57 -0.13
N THR A 234 13.69 5.49 -0.04
CA THR A 234 13.44 6.66 0.81
C THR A 234 13.12 7.89 -0.04
N ILE A 235 12.00 8.50 0.40
CA ILE A 235 11.60 9.73 -0.33
C ILE A 235 11.92 10.94 0.55
N ASP A 236 12.81 11.75 0.00
CA ASP A 236 13.19 13.02 0.67
C ASP A 236 13.11 14.18 -0.32
N ILE A 237 11.94 14.64 -0.40
CA ILE A 237 11.74 15.74 -1.38
C ILE A 237 12.50 16.98 -0.92
N ASP A 238 13.27 17.64 -1.90
CA ASP A 238 14.03 18.88 -1.70
C ASP A 238 15.36 18.59 -1.02
N ASN A 239 15.55 17.27 -0.78
CA ASN A 239 16.85 16.83 -0.22
C ASN A 239 17.23 17.65 1.03
N ASN A 240 16.30 17.88 1.82
CA ASN A 240 16.58 18.72 3.02
C ASN A 240 16.17 17.97 4.28
N GLY A 241 16.33 16.59 4.17
CA GLY A 241 15.83 15.87 5.36
C GLY A 241 14.33 16.12 5.60
N PRO A 242 13.86 15.77 6.96
CA PRO A 242 12.42 16.02 7.21
C PRO A 242 12.07 17.51 7.07
N SER A 243 11.31 17.85 6.06
CA SER A 243 10.88 19.25 5.84
C SER A 243 9.37 19.29 5.56
N ASN A 244 8.88 20.58 5.72
CA ASN A 244 7.42 20.73 5.55
C ASN A 244 7.03 20.98 4.10
N PHE A 245 5.95 20.29 3.83
CA PHE A 245 5.36 20.55 2.50
C PHE A 245 3.84 20.57 2.61
N SER A 246 3.20 21.56 1.87
CA SER A 246 1.72 21.65 1.92
C SER A 246 1.09 20.76 0.83
N TRP A 247 -0.05 20.09 1.17
CA TRP A 247 -0.87 19.26 0.23
C TRP A 247 -1.34 20.09 -0.96
N ASN A 248 -1.67 21.35 -0.86
CA ASN A 248 -2.34 22.15 -1.91
C ASN A 248 -1.35 23.11 -2.57
N SER A 249 -0.20 23.42 -2.04
CA SER A 249 0.75 24.39 -2.64
C SER A 249 1.98 23.66 -3.17
N HIS A 250 1.83 22.27 -3.39
CA HIS A 250 3.13 21.76 -3.90
C HIS A 250 3.17 20.23 -3.77
N ILE A 251 1.98 19.47 -3.54
CA ILE A 251 1.95 17.99 -3.57
C ILE A 251 0.48 17.55 -3.66
N ILE A 252 -0.14 17.74 -4.82
CA ILE A 252 -1.39 16.98 -5.08
C ILE A 252 -2.56 17.97 -5.12
N GLY A 253 -2.61 18.86 -6.19
CA GLY A 253 -3.84 19.60 -6.62
C GLY A 253 -3.53 21.07 -6.82
N LEU A 254 -2.78 21.42 -7.81
CA LEU A 254 -2.64 22.85 -8.18
C LEU A 254 -3.93 23.39 -8.78
N GLY A 255 -5.21 22.63 -8.56
CA GLY A 255 -6.20 23.25 -9.46
C GLY A 255 -7.52 23.50 -8.73
N TRP A 256 -8.05 24.65 -8.63
CA TRP A 256 -9.39 25.25 -8.44
C TRP A 256 -10.49 24.33 -8.99
N GLY A 257 -10.12 22.93 -9.52
CA GLY A 257 -11.16 22.04 -10.09
C GLY A 257 -11.57 20.95 -9.08
N SER A 258 -12.85 20.79 -8.81
CA SER A 258 -13.72 19.87 -8.05
C SER A 258 -13.37 18.41 -8.33
N GLY A 259 -12.07 17.87 -7.94
CA GLY A 259 -11.84 16.41 -7.84
C GLY A 259 -10.73 16.12 -6.80
N ASP A 260 -10.92 15.07 -5.87
CA ASP A 260 -10.08 14.72 -4.70
C ASP A 260 -8.74 14.11 -5.17
N ALA A 261 -7.51 14.94 -5.25
CA ALA A 261 -6.15 14.38 -5.47
C ALA A 261 -5.83 13.27 -4.46
N THR A 262 -5.12 12.24 -5.03
CA THR A 262 -4.80 11.09 -4.17
C THR A 262 -3.29 10.88 -4.15
N LEU A 263 -2.82 10.87 -2.91
CA LEU A 263 -1.45 10.34 -2.78
C LEU A 263 -1.43 8.81 -2.88
N ILE A 264 -0.62 8.32 -3.84
CA ILE A 264 -0.64 6.86 -4.07
C ILE A 264 0.74 6.31 -3.67
N MET A 265 0.70 5.30 -2.83
CA MET A 265 1.95 4.62 -2.44
C MET A 265 1.86 3.13 -2.79
N ASN A 266 3.15 2.68 -3.01
CA ASN A 266 3.29 1.26 -3.39
C ASN A 266 2.58 0.95 -4.72
N SER A 267 2.76 -0.29 -5.17
CA SER A 267 2.12 -0.78 -6.42
C SER A 267 1.95 -2.29 -6.32
N VAL A 268 1.21 -2.81 -7.37
CA VAL A 268 0.91 -4.27 -7.31
C VAL A 268 2.19 -5.06 -7.60
N THR A 269 3.23 -4.32 -7.94
CA THR A 269 4.49 -5.07 -8.20
C THR A 269 5.55 -4.68 -7.16
N ALA A 270 5.26 -3.81 -6.26
CA ALA A 270 6.26 -3.37 -5.26
C ALA A 270 6.60 -4.54 -4.32
N ASP A 271 7.93 -4.52 -3.89
CA ASP A 271 8.28 -5.65 -2.99
C ASP A 271 9.05 -5.13 -1.77
N SER A 272 9.12 -3.89 -1.65
CA SER A 272 9.86 -3.36 -0.49
C SER A 272 9.16 -2.10 0.02
N ALA A 273 9.71 -1.64 1.20
CA ALA A 273 9.04 -0.50 1.88
C ALA A 273 9.48 0.83 1.25
N VAL A 274 8.48 1.75 1.24
CA VAL A 274 8.78 3.17 0.98
C VAL A 274 8.78 3.92 2.32
N THR A 275 9.92 4.67 2.58
CA THR A 275 9.92 5.62 3.71
C THR A 275 9.81 7.06 3.19
N PHE A 276 8.70 7.65 3.62
CA PHE A 276 8.47 9.06 3.27
C PHE A 276 8.82 9.95 4.47
N ILE A 277 9.80 10.82 4.32
CA ILE A 277 10.35 11.42 5.57
C ILE A 277 9.86 12.87 5.69
N ASP A 278 9.37 13.51 4.67
CA ASP A 278 8.92 14.90 4.80
C ASP A 278 7.57 14.99 5.52
N ASN A 279 7.34 16.22 6.11
CA ASN A 279 6.03 16.49 6.76
C ASN A 279 4.97 16.93 5.73
N LEU A 280 3.74 16.41 5.99
CA LEU A 280 2.67 16.81 5.05
C LEU A 280 1.60 17.64 5.77
N ASP A 281 1.50 18.93 5.34
CA ASP A 281 0.38 19.78 5.82
C ASP A 281 -0.91 19.49 5.04
N ILE A 282 -2.00 19.11 5.82
CA ILE A 282 -3.23 18.68 5.10
C ILE A 282 -4.31 19.74 5.30
N SER A 283 -3.83 21.03 5.74
CA SER A 283 -4.78 22.07 6.18
C SER A 283 -5.20 22.93 4.98
N ALA A 284 -4.52 22.95 3.76
CA ALA A 284 -4.73 24.04 2.78
C ALA A 284 -5.41 23.48 1.52
N GLY A 285 -6.51 24.19 0.97
CA GLY A 285 -6.81 24.23 -0.50
C GLY A 285 -8.33 24.17 -0.72
N PRO A 286 -8.99 24.79 -1.78
CA PRO A 286 -10.41 24.91 -2.16
C PRO A 286 -11.05 23.53 -2.39
N ASP A 287 -10.83 22.50 -1.48
CA ASP A 287 -11.48 21.22 -1.87
C ASP A 287 -12.92 21.19 -1.32
N SER A 288 -13.86 21.48 -2.07
CA SER A 288 -15.30 21.50 -1.75
C SER A 288 -15.70 20.30 -0.88
N ASP A 289 -14.68 19.21 -0.66
CA ASP A 289 -15.19 18.03 0.07
C ASP A 289 -14.35 17.77 1.32
N ASN A 290 -13.30 18.71 1.66
CA ASN A 290 -12.47 18.58 2.87
C ASN A 290 -11.87 17.18 3.00
N ILE A 291 -11.58 16.53 1.82
CA ILE A 291 -11.07 15.14 1.91
C ILE A 291 -9.63 15.13 1.33
N ARG A 292 -8.75 14.36 2.20
CA ARG A 292 -7.41 14.02 1.68
C ARG A 292 -7.26 12.51 1.53
N ASN A 293 -7.11 12.21 0.19
CA ASN A 293 -7.11 10.76 -0.09
C ASN A 293 -5.67 10.24 -0.18
N MET A 294 -5.58 9.16 0.55
CA MET A 294 -4.37 8.34 0.31
C MET A 294 -4.79 6.91 -0.07
N ARG A 295 -4.05 6.39 -1.08
CA ARG A 295 -4.28 5.00 -1.50
C ARG A 295 -2.94 4.24 -1.44
N ILE A 296 -3.02 3.11 -0.77
CA ILE A 296 -1.82 2.25 -0.71
C ILE A 296 -2.15 0.91 -1.36
N ASP A 297 -1.40 0.63 -2.42
CA ASP A 297 -1.65 -0.64 -3.11
C ASP A 297 -0.79 -1.76 -2.52
N ASP A 298 -1.44 -3.01 -2.67
CA ASP A 298 -0.73 -4.17 -2.09
C ASP A 298 -0.26 -5.09 -3.21
N ASN A 299 1.02 -5.39 -3.08
CA ASN A 299 1.47 -6.59 -3.81
C ASN A 299 1.23 -7.87 -2.97
N PRO A 300 0.29 -8.69 -3.53
CA PRO A 300 -0.09 -9.85 -2.69
C PRO A 300 1.03 -10.89 -2.62
N ALA A 301 2.05 -10.68 -3.34
CA ALA A 301 3.10 -11.72 -3.36
C ALA A 301 4.13 -11.47 -2.27
N THR A 302 4.04 -10.29 -1.66
CA THR A 302 5.04 -10.05 -0.59
C THR A 302 4.35 -9.35 0.58
N THR A 303 5.05 -9.40 1.80
CA THR A 303 4.51 -8.66 2.98
C THR A 303 5.41 -7.45 3.29
N THR A 304 6.38 -7.24 2.54
CA THR A 304 7.38 -6.20 2.89
C THR A 304 7.08 -4.91 2.12
N ASP A 305 6.01 -4.88 1.33
CA ASP A 305 5.68 -3.66 0.56
C ASP A 305 4.66 -2.81 1.34
N TYR A 306 5.16 -1.95 2.07
CA TYR A 306 4.32 -0.99 2.83
C TYR A 306 4.99 0.38 2.84
N VAL A 307 4.20 1.33 3.33
CA VAL A 307 4.82 2.68 3.39
C VAL A 307 4.94 3.09 4.86
N VAL A 308 6.15 3.70 5.08
CA VAL A 308 6.35 4.33 6.40
C VAL A 308 6.38 5.86 6.23
N PHE A 309 5.39 6.43 6.93
CA PHE A 309 5.47 7.91 7.02
C PHE A 309 6.23 8.31 8.29
N SER A 310 7.52 8.61 8.09
CA SER A 310 8.33 8.95 9.29
C SER A 310 8.19 10.43 9.64
N GLY A 311 7.86 11.26 8.58
CA GLY A 311 7.49 12.65 8.91
C GLY A 311 6.09 12.73 9.56
N ILE A 312 5.71 14.03 9.85
CA ILE A 312 4.39 14.16 10.51
C ILE A 312 3.37 14.72 9.50
N TRP A 313 2.16 14.24 9.71
CA TRP A 313 1.03 14.92 9.03
C TRP A 313 0.42 15.98 9.97
N ARG A 314 0.28 17.17 9.40
CA ARG A 314 -0.14 18.29 10.28
C ARG A 314 -1.27 19.09 9.62
N GLY A 315 -1.87 20.02 10.46
CA GLY A 315 -2.99 20.85 9.96
C GLY A 315 -4.00 21.13 11.08
N THR A 316 -4.61 22.31 10.98
CA THR A 316 -5.45 22.70 12.13
C THR A 316 -6.93 22.71 11.71
N ASN A 317 -7.24 22.49 10.46
CA ASN A 317 -8.65 22.52 10.02
C ASN A 317 -9.35 21.20 10.37
N ALA A 318 -10.28 21.26 11.31
CA ALA A 318 -10.92 20.05 11.87
C ALA A 318 -11.94 19.47 10.88
N ALA A 319 -12.25 20.26 9.89
CA ALA A 319 -13.23 19.74 8.89
C ALA A 319 -12.55 18.79 7.90
N LYS A 320 -11.21 18.75 7.97
CA LYS A 320 -10.54 17.90 6.97
C LYS A 320 -10.62 16.42 7.40
N VAL A 321 -10.70 15.64 6.27
CA VAL A 321 -10.78 14.18 6.52
C VAL A 321 -9.63 13.51 5.76
N LEU A 322 -8.88 12.76 6.61
CA LEU A 322 -7.87 11.89 5.96
C LEU A 322 -8.46 10.51 5.67
N VAL A 323 -8.36 10.18 4.35
CA VAL A 323 -8.99 8.90 3.95
C VAL A 323 -7.87 7.96 3.46
N LYS A 324 -7.84 6.77 4.21
CA LYS A 324 -6.99 5.68 3.70
C LYS A 324 -7.79 4.63 2.93
N ALA A 325 -7.27 4.45 1.59
CA ALA A 325 -7.89 3.43 0.72
C ALA A 325 -6.80 2.47 0.22
N GLY A 326 -7.17 1.42 -0.52
CA GLY A 326 -6.20 0.44 -1.03
C GLY A 326 -5.89 -0.65 0.01
N ALA A 327 -5.53 -1.77 -0.45
CA ALA A 327 -5.41 -2.98 0.40
C ALA A 327 -4.07 -2.98 1.15
N GLY A 328 -3.22 -1.99 0.91
CA GLY A 328 -1.84 -2.04 1.47
C GLY A 328 -1.81 -1.42 2.89
N ARG A 329 -0.59 -1.49 3.40
CA ARG A 329 -0.37 -1.10 4.81
C ARG A 329 0.37 0.25 4.87
N ALA A 330 -0.17 1.14 5.83
CA ALA A 330 0.50 2.43 6.11
C ALA A 330 0.88 2.50 7.59
N ASP A 331 2.24 2.87 7.76
CA ASP A 331 2.69 3.07 9.16
C ASP A 331 2.95 4.56 9.42
N PHE A 332 2.16 5.05 10.37
CA PHE A 332 2.38 6.46 10.76
C PHE A 332 3.28 6.49 12.00
N ASP A 333 4.61 6.82 11.77
CA ASP A 333 5.58 6.76 12.88
C ASP A 333 5.77 8.14 13.52
N GLY A 334 5.39 9.18 12.64
CA GLY A 334 5.52 10.53 13.22
C GLY A 334 4.37 10.85 14.19
N ASP A 335 4.69 11.84 15.10
CA ASP A 335 3.61 12.36 15.97
C ASP A 335 2.73 13.36 15.20
N ASN A 336 1.73 12.75 14.59
CA ASN A 336 0.88 13.58 13.70
C ASN A 336 0.04 14.57 14.51
N THR A 337 -0.23 15.83 13.88
CA THR A 337 -0.93 16.89 14.66
C THR A 337 -2.09 17.45 13.83
N TYR A 338 -2.56 16.77 12.83
CA TYR A 338 -3.70 17.36 12.10
C TYR A 338 -4.99 17.16 12.91
N ALA A 339 -5.97 18.07 12.74
CA ALA A 339 -7.13 18.15 13.67
C ALA A 339 -8.32 17.37 13.09
N GLY A 340 -8.29 17.07 11.76
CA GLY A 340 -9.45 16.43 11.12
C GLY A 340 -9.56 14.94 11.48
N SER A 341 -10.66 14.34 10.88
CA SER A 341 -10.93 12.90 11.14
C SER A 341 -10.07 12.00 10.23
N THR A 342 -9.94 10.71 10.71
CA THR A 342 -9.29 9.66 9.89
C THR A 342 -10.30 8.56 9.55
N GLN A 343 -10.33 8.30 8.24
CA GLN A 343 -11.19 7.18 7.79
C GLN A 343 -10.30 6.10 7.17
N VAL A 344 -10.36 4.92 7.83
CA VAL A 344 -9.65 3.76 7.26
C VAL A 344 -10.64 2.89 6.48
N ASN A 345 -10.59 3.12 5.18
CA ASN A 345 -11.64 2.47 4.34
C ASN A 345 -11.19 1.09 3.88
N ALA A 346 -9.86 0.85 3.75
CA ALA A 346 -9.33 -0.46 3.32
C ALA A 346 -7.88 -0.60 3.79
N GLY A 347 -7.42 -1.88 3.80
CA GLY A 347 -6.03 -2.15 4.20
C GLY A 347 -5.80 -1.89 5.69
N THR A 348 -4.48 -1.58 5.97
CA THR A 348 -4.08 -1.43 7.39
C THR A 348 -3.45 -0.05 7.62
N VAL A 349 -3.96 0.54 8.74
CA VAL A 349 -3.26 1.73 9.24
C VAL A 349 -2.72 1.41 10.64
N ASN A 350 -1.33 1.58 10.74
CA ASN A 350 -0.75 1.49 12.08
C ASN A 350 -0.37 2.89 12.60
N VAL A 351 -0.92 3.18 13.75
CA VAL A 351 -0.50 4.43 14.41
C VAL A 351 0.58 4.08 15.44
N ASN A 352 1.84 4.52 15.09
CA ASN A 352 2.97 4.15 15.99
C ASN A 352 3.46 5.36 16.78
N GLY A 353 3.24 6.55 16.11
CA GLY A 353 3.55 7.77 16.89
C GLY A 353 2.37 8.17 17.78
N ALA A 354 2.49 9.42 18.28
CA ALA A 354 1.38 9.93 19.10
C ALA A 354 0.62 11.04 18.36
N THR A 355 -0.77 11.07 18.64
CA THR A 355 -1.58 12.18 18.12
C THR A 355 -2.27 12.89 19.28
N THR A 356 -2.51 14.26 19.03
CA THR A 356 -3.26 15.02 20.05
C THR A 356 -4.33 15.87 19.36
N GLY A 357 -5.55 15.70 19.86
CA GLY A 357 -6.62 16.62 19.39
C GLY A 357 -7.18 16.20 18.03
N GLN A 358 -6.96 14.97 17.63
CA GLN A 358 -7.46 14.55 16.31
C GLN A 358 -8.97 14.22 16.38
N GLY A 359 -9.61 14.42 15.20
CA GLY A 359 -11.05 14.10 15.10
C GLY A 359 -11.28 12.57 15.15
N THR A 360 -12.49 12.21 14.77
CA THR A 360 -12.95 10.80 14.89
C THR A 360 -12.18 9.91 13.90
N TYR A 361 -11.87 8.64 14.49
CA TYR A 361 -11.39 7.55 13.61
C TYR A 361 -12.54 6.59 13.28
N THR A 362 -12.64 6.28 11.96
CA THR A 362 -13.60 5.22 11.59
C THR A 362 -12.85 4.12 10.82
N VAL A 363 -13.22 2.89 11.22
CA VAL A 363 -12.57 1.73 10.57
C VAL A 363 -13.65 0.90 9.88
N ALA A 364 -13.51 0.89 8.53
CA ALA A 364 -14.58 0.21 7.74
C ALA A 364 -14.37 -1.30 7.76
N ILE A 365 -15.43 -1.98 7.32
CA ILE A 365 -15.35 -3.46 7.21
C ILE A 365 -14.20 -3.84 6.26
N GLY A 366 -13.40 -4.85 6.71
CA GLY A 366 -12.28 -5.31 5.85
C GLY A 366 -11.00 -4.51 6.11
N ALA A 367 -11.11 -3.32 6.84
CA ALA A 367 -9.88 -2.53 7.13
C ALA A 367 -9.40 -2.83 8.55
N THR A 368 -8.10 -2.41 8.77
CA THR A 368 -7.52 -2.69 10.11
C THR A 368 -6.85 -1.43 10.63
N LEU A 369 -7.20 -1.13 11.86
CA LEU A 369 -6.46 -0.11 12.63
C LEU A 369 -5.60 -0.80 13.68
N GLY A 370 -4.28 -0.50 13.65
CA GLY A 370 -3.34 -1.11 14.61
C GLY A 370 -2.31 -0.07 15.07
N GLY A 371 -1.13 -0.62 15.55
CA GLY A 371 0.00 0.24 15.95
C GLY A 371 0.32 0.12 17.44
N THR A 372 1.37 0.83 17.80
CA THR A 372 1.83 0.71 19.20
C THR A 372 1.77 2.10 19.88
N GLY A 373 1.27 3.09 19.10
CA GLY A 373 1.35 4.47 19.66
C GLY A 373 0.05 4.86 20.37
N THR A 374 -0.10 6.26 20.44
CA THR A 374 -1.29 6.84 21.11
C THR A 374 -2.13 7.64 20.10
N ILE A 375 -3.41 7.28 20.12
CA ILE A 375 -4.38 8.13 19.38
C ILE A 375 -5.07 9.08 20.38
N GLY A 376 -4.61 10.35 20.32
CA GLY A 376 -5.25 11.39 21.16
C GLY A 376 -6.38 12.11 20.43
N LEU A 377 -7.56 12.01 21.04
CA LEU A 377 -8.75 12.50 20.30
C LEU A 377 -9.18 13.85 20.89
N ALA A 378 -9.72 14.69 19.97
CA ALA A 378 -10.40 15.92 20.42
C ALA A 378 -11.67 15.61 21.22
N SER A 379 -12.09 16.66 21.95
CA SER A 379 -13.33 16.47 22.73
C SER A 379 -14.51 16.10 21.82
N GLY A 380 -15.19 15.02 22.26
CA GLY A 380 -16.41 14.63 21.51
C GLY A 380 -16.07 13.63 20.39
N ALA A 381 -14.81 13.42 20.15
CA ALA A 381 -14.44 12.46 19.09
C ALA A 381 -14.25 11.07 19.70
N GLY A 382 -14.30 10.04 18.76
CA GLY A 382 -14.11 8.64 19.21
C GLY A 382 -13.51 7.78 18.09
N VAL A 383 -13.33 6.52 18.48
CA VAL A 383 -12.93 5.52 17.47
C VAL A 383 -14.10 4.52 17.27
N THR A 384 -14.54 4.52 16.03
CA THR A 384 -15.57 3.52 15.69
C THR A 384 -14.95 2.41 14.82
N VAL A 385 -15.32 1.14 15.22
CA VAL A 385 -14.61 0.03 14.56
C VAL A 385 -15.66 -0.92 13.96
N ASP A 386 -15.81 -0.87 12.65
CA ASP A 386 -16.65 -1.87 11.96
C ASP A 386 -15.78 -2.93 11.27
N GLY A 387 -14.46 -2.66 11.13
CA GLY A 387 -13.47 -3.65 10.63
C GLY A 387 -12.74 -4.33 11.79
N THR A 388 -11.34 -4.12 11.75
CA THR A 388 -10.53 -4.79 12.79
C THR A 388 -9.69 -3.75 13.53
N LEU A 389 -9.71 -3.81 14.85
CA LEU A 389 -8.72 -3.11 15.67
C LEU A 389 -7.73 -4.14 16.24
N ALA A 390 -6.40 -3.98 15.86
CA ALA A 390 -5.37 -4.95 16.25
C ALA A 390 -4.16 -4.23 16.82
N PRO A 391 -4.12 -4.08 18.15
CA PRO A 391 -2.96 -3.40 18.73
C PRO A 391 -1.65 -4.17 18.45
N GLY A 392 -0.64 -3.21 18.19
CA GLY A 392 0.74 -3.75 18.08
C GLY A 392 1.10 -4.07 16.62
N LEU A 393 2.50 -4.21 16.25
CA LEU A 393 3.04 -4.75 14.98
C LEU A 393 3.61 -6.15 15.23
N SER A 394 2.80 -6.99 15.69
CA SER A 394 2.86 -8.25 16.45
C SER A 394 2.28 -8.06 17.85
N VAL A 395 3.01 -8.44 18.90
CA VAL A 395 2.41 -8.10 20.20
C VAL A 395 2.75 -6.63 20.54
N GLY A 396 1.76 -5.97 21.13
CA GLY A 396 2.02 -4.54 21.47
C GLY A 396 0.75 -3.90 22.07
N ARG A 397 1.06 -2.60 22.31
CA ARG A 397 -0.03 -1.83 22.95
C ARG A 397 -0.38 -0.61 22.10
N LEU A 398 -1.71 -0.44 22.01
CA LEU A 398 -2.21 0.80 21.41
C LEU A 398 -3.09 1.54 22.43
N THR A 399 -2.85 2.89 22.48
CA THR A 399 -3.63 3.70 23.43
C THR A 399 -4.57 4.66 22.69
N VAL A 400 -5.81 4.68 23.19
CA VAL A 400 -6.76 5.71 22.73
C VAL A 400 -7.07 6.62 23.93
N SER A 401 -6.82 7.97 23.64
CA SER A 401 -7.01 8.91 24.77
C SER A 401 -8.03 10.00 24.39
N GLY A 402 -8.95 10.29 25.43
CA GLY A 402 -9.79 11.51 25.27
C GLY A 402 -11.14 11.21 24.60
N GLY A 403 -11.36 9.83 24.25
CA GLY A 403 -12.65 9.51 23.60
C GLY A 403 -12.97 8.02 23.74
N ASN A 404 -14.29 7.72 23.28
CA ASN A 404 -14.74 6.32 23.39
C ASN A 404 -14.25 5.49 22.20
N VAL A 405 -14.06 4.18 22.53
CA VAL A 405 -13.90 3.20 21.43
C VAL A 405 -15.16 2.35 21.32
N THR A 406 -15.67 2.34 20.06
CA THR A 406 -16.96 1.63 19.87
C THR A 406 -16.75 0.53 18.81
N PHE A 407 -16.99 -0.70 19.25
CA PHE A 407 -17.03 -1.81 18.28
C PHE A 407 -18.46 -2.07 17.82
N GLY A 408 -18.58 -1.89 16.43
CA GLY A 408 -19.90 -2.24 15.87
C GLY A 408 -20.09 -3.76 15.73
N GLU A 409 -21.21 -4.20 15.25
CA GLU A 409 -21.56 -5.63 15.15
C GLU A 409 -20.54 -6.39 14.29
N THR A 410 -20.01 -5.70 13.36
CA THR A 410 -19.05 -6.42 12.47
C THR A 410 -17.62 -6.19 12.96
N GLY A 411 -17.49 -5.34 14.03
CA GLY A 411 -16.13 -5.01 14.51
C GLY A 411 -15.41 -6.25 15.06
N VAL A 412 -14.06 -6.23 14.84
CA VAL A 412 -13.23 -7.34 15.36
C VAL A 412 -12.12 -6.74 16.22
N PHE A 413 -12.04 -7.25 17.41
CA PHE A 413 -10.83 -6.97 18.23
C PHE A 413 -9.90 -8.17 18.16
N ARG A 414 -8.76 -7.99 17.53
CA ARG A 414 -7.81 -9.10 17.33
C ARG A 414 -6.64 -8.94 18.30
N VAL A 415 -6.32 -10.11 18.96
CA VAL A 415 -5.31 -10.03 20.04
C VAL A 415 -4.32 -11.19 19.84
N GLU A 416 -3.02 -10.70 19.78
CA GLU A 416 -1.97 -11.75 19.80
C GLU A 416 -1.45 -11.93 21.22
N VAL A 417 -1.16 -13.28 21.53
CA VAL A 417 -0.75 -13.57 22.93
C VAL A 417 0.45 -14.53 22.86
N ASN A 418 1.56 -13.99 23.46
CA ASN A 418 2.77 -14.85 23.46
C ASN A 418 3.32 -14.99 24.88
N GLY A 419 2.60 -14.39 25.86
CA GLY A 419 3.02 -14.42 27.28
C GLY A 419 2.04 -13.62 28.13
N LEU A 420 2.41 -13.27 29.32
CA LEU A 420 1.40 -12.73 30.26
C LEU A 420 1.65 -11.24 30.49
N THR A 421 2.71 -10.69 29.80
CA THR A 421 2.97 -9.25 30.03
C THR A 421 2.31 -8.40 28.93
N ALA A 422 1.39 -7.54 29.34
CA ALA A 422 0.62 -6.72 28.36
C ALA A 422 1.58 -5.82 27.56
N GLY A 423 1.32 -5.67 26.29
CA GLY A 423 2.03 -4.66 25.46
C GLY A 423 3.35 -5.21 24.92
N THR A 424 3.92 -6.21 25.61
CA THR A 424 5.18 -6.73 25.07
C THR A 424 5.05 -8.24 24.77
N GLU A 425 4.23 -8.89 25.54
CA GLU A 425 4.08 -10.34 25.23
C GLU A 425 2.65 -10.64 24.75
N TYR A 426 1.71 -9.70 24.91
CA TYR A 426 0.41 -9.80 24.20
C TYR A 426 -0.10 -8.40 23.89
N ASP A 427 -1.03 -8.44 22.98
CA ASP A 427 -1.63 -7.15 22.54
C ASP A 427 -2.54 -6.59 23.64
N GLN A 428 -2.39 -5.24 23.80
CA GLN A 428 -3.35 -4.60 24.72
C GLN A 428 -3.85 -3.28 24.13
N LEU A 429 -5.21 -3.14 24.36
CA LEU A 429 -5.77 -1.81 24.10
C LEU A 429 -5.97 -1.05 25.43
N VAL A 430 -5.45 0.17 25.39
CA VAL A 430 -5.70 1.04 26.55
C VAL A 430 -6.59 2.21 26.14
N VAL A 431 -7.57 2.46 26.97
CA VAL A 431 -8.47 3.59 26.70
C VAL A 431 -8.48 4.50 27.94
N THR A 432 -8.05 5.80 27.68
CA THR A 432 -8.09 6.77 28.80
C THR A 432 -9.00 7.95 28.44
N GLY A 433 -9.72 8.47 29.52
CA GLY A 433 -10.54 9.69 29.29
C GLY A 433 -11.81 9.39 28.49
N GLY A 434 -12.11 7.96 28.24
CA GLY A 434 -13.34 7.50 27.56
C GLY A 434 -13.66 6.05 27.97
N GLY A 435 -14.85 5.53 27.45
CA GLY A 435 -15.24 4.13 27.69
C GLY A 435 -15.16 3.29 26.41
N VAL A 436 -15.55 2.01 26.66
CA VAL A 436 -15.59 1.11 25.50
C VAL A 436 -16.99 0.50 25.38
N SER A 437 -17.54 0.54 24.16
CA SER A 437 -18.80 -0.16 23.84
C SER A 437 -18.53 -1.35 22.90
N LEU A 438 -19.11 -2.57 23.30
CA LEU A 438 -18.70 -3.79 22.57
C LEU A 438 -19.94 -4.44 21.93
N ASP A 439 -19.91 -4.77 20.65
CA ASP A 439 -21.01 -5.50 19.97
C ASP A 439 -20.43 -6.45 18.92
N GLY A 440 -19.00 -6.56 18.92
CA GLY A 440 -18.33 -7.25 17.80
C GLY A 440 -17.72 -8.58 18.28
N GLU A 441 -16.67 -9.00 17.56
CA GLU A 441 -16.06 -10.32 17.76
C GLU A 441 -14.66 -10.15 18.36
N LEU A 442 -14.39 -11.05 19.35
CA LEU A 442 -13.02 -11.17 19.86
C LEU A 442 -12.29 -12.31 19.14
N GLN A 443 -11.12 -11.95 18.54
CA GLN A 443 -10.29 -12.97 17.88
C GLN A 443 -8.94 -13.06 18.60
N LEU A 444 -8.60 -14.35 18.91
CA LEU A 444 -7.37 -14.55 19.72
C LEU A 444 -6.38 -15.42 18.93
N ALA A 445 -5.15 -14.96 19.03
CA ALA A 445 -4.09 -15.78 18.40
C ALA A 445 -2.99 -16.04 19.44
N PHE A 446 -2.92 -17.33 19.95
CA PHE A 446 -1.89 -17.69 20.96
C PHE A 446 -0.67 -18.30 20.25
N GLY A 447 0.42 -17.80 20.71
CA GLY A 447 1.68 -18.35 20.15
C GLY A 447 1.89 -19.80 20.59
N PRO A 448 2.61 -20.57 19.84
CA PRO A 448 2.74 -22.02 20.07
C PRO A 448 3.63 -22.33 21.28
N ASP A 449 4.38 -21.34 21.76
CA ASP A 449 5.33 -21.67 22.86
C ASP A 449 4.84 -21.04 24.16
N PHE A 450 3.67 -20.51 24.15
CA PHE A 450 3.15 -19.90 25.38
C PHE A 450 2.64 -20.98 26.34
N THR A 451 3.20 -20.96 27.56
CA THR A 451 2.71 -21.91 28.59
C THR A 451 1.86 -21.15 29.62
N VAL A 452 0.78 -21.82 29.99
CA VAL A 452 -0.19 -21.11 30.84
C VAL A 452 -0.38 -21.93 32.13
N ASN A 453 -0.32 -21.17 33.33
CA ASN A 453 -0.72 -21.78 34.63
C ASN A 453 -2.17 -21.48 34.96
N PRO A 454 -2.68 -22.40 35.86
CA PRO A 454 -4.04 -22.05 36.32
C PRO A 454 -4.08 -20.67 36.98
N PHE A 455 -5.22 -19.97 36.51
CA PHE A 455 -5.58 -18.67 37.14
C PHE A 455 -4.78 -17.53 36.50
N ASP A 456 -3.91 -17.89 35.55
CA ASP A 456 -3.33 -16.76 34.79
C ASP A 456 -4.43 -15.89 34.17
N SER A 457 -4.09 -14.63 34.11
CA SER A 457 -5.08 -13.72 33.50
C SER A 457 -4.38 -12.73 32.56
N LEU A 458 -5.17 -12.27 31.58
CA LEU A 458 -4.70 -11.28 30.59
C LEU A 458 -5.69 -10.10 30.56
N THR A 459 -5.14 -8.94 30.80
CA THR A 459 -6.00 -7.76 30.58
C THR A 459 -5.94 -7.31 29.11
N LEU A 460 -7.00 -7.64 28.40
CA LEU A 460 -6.98 -7.33 26.94
C LEU A 460 -7.31 -5.86 26.70
N ILE A 461 -8.31 -5.34 27.43
CA ILE A 461 -8.67 -3.91 27.31
C ILE A 461 -8.60 -3.29 28.72
N ASP A 462 -7.73 -2.27 28.76
CA ASP A 462 -7.60 -1.53 30.02
C ASP A 462 -8.30 -0.16 29.92
N VAL A 463 -9.51 -0.13 30.53
CA VAL A 463 -10.23 1.16 30.55
C VAL A 463 -9.86 1.92 31.84
N GLN A 464 -9.22 3.10 31.62
CA GLN A 464 -8.72 3.83 32.80
C GLN A 464 -9.63 5.03 33.12
N GLY A 465 -9.57 5.45 34.37
CA GLY A 465 -10.38 6.61 34.80
C GLY A 465 -11.86 6.23 34.96
N THR A 466 -12.74 7.20 34.57
CA THR A 466 -14.18 6.98 34.91
C THR A 466 -14.89 6.30 33.73
N GLY A 467 -14.13 5.98 32.69
CA GLY A 467 -14.75 5.28 31.54
C GLY A 467 -15.40 3.95 31.95
N VAL A 468 -16.43 3.55 31.18
CA VAL A 468 -17.08 2.25 31.47
C VAL A 468 -17.05 1.39 30.22
N THR A 469 -17.08 0.04 30.57
CA THR A 469 -17.25 -0.93 29.46
C THR A 469 -18.71 -1.35 29.39
N THR A 470 -19.32 -1.17 28.18
CA THR A 470 -20.73 -1.58 28.00
C THR A 470 -20.81 -2.64 26.90
N GLY A 471 -21.84 -3.48 26.98
CA GLY A 471 -21.99 -4.55 25.96
C GLY A 471 -20.96 -5.67 26.15
N THR A 472 -20.99 -6.67 25.26
CA THR A 472 -20.02 -7.79 25.22
C THR A 472 -19.63 -8.08 23.77
N PHE A 473 -18.38 -8.68 23.68
CA PHE A 473 -18.16 -9.28 22.34
C PHE A 473 -19.10 -10.46 22.11
N GLN A 474 -18.59 -11.53 21.32
CA GLN A 474 -19.55 -12.62 21.01
C GLN A 474 -19.72 -13.52 22.24
N HIS A 475 -18.96 -13.24 23.36
CA HIS A 475 -19.06 -14.09 24.57
C HIS A 475 -19.63 -13.24 25.73
N VAL A 476 -20.70 -13.81 26.37
CA VAL A 476 -21.23 -13.04 27.53
C VAL A 476 -20.25 -13.15 28.72
N ASP A 477 -20.58 -12.30 29.65
CA ASP A 477 -19.64 -12.26 30.79
C ASP A 477 -19.47 -13.65 31.42
N ASP A 478 -18.15 -13.93 31.69
CA ASP A 478 -17.70 -15.19 32.35
C ASP A 478 -18.00 -16.41 31.47
N ALA A 479 -18.12 -16.17 30.22
CA ALA A 479 -18.38 -17.32 29.32
C ALA A 479 -17.05 -17.96 28.90
N PHE A 480 -17.20 -19.29 28.53
CA PHE A 480 -16.06 -20.02 27.95
C PHE A 480 -15.72 -19.46 26.55
N VAL A 481 -14.41 -19.24 26.40
CA VAL A 481 -14.01 -18.58 25.13
C VAL A 481 -13.32 -19.61 24.23
N GLY A 482 -12.59 -20.52 24.86
CA GLY A 482 -11.87 -21.55 24.07
C GLY A 482 -10.72 -22.13 24.90
N ALA A 483 -10.14 -23.26 24.33
CA ALA A 483 -8.94 -23.87 24.96
C ALA A 483 -7.68 -23.50 24.15
N PHE A 484 -6.83 -22.88 24.83
CA PHE A 484 -5.58 -22.42 24.20
C PHE A 484 -4.40 -22.78 25.10
N SER A 485 -3.32 -23.22 24.45
CA SER A 485 -2.09 -23.57 25.21
C SER A 485 -2.40 -24.56 26.33
N GLY A 486 -3.42 -25.49 26.10
CA GLY A 486 -3.68 -26.62 27.02
C GLY A 486 -4.59 -26.20 28.18
N ARG A 487 -5.11 -24.87 28.10
CA ARG A 487 -6.01 -24.46 29.20
C ARG A 487 -7.31 -23.86 28.64
N ARG A 488 -8.36 -24.02 29.53
CA ARG A 488 -9.65 -23.39 29.14
C ARG A 488 -9.69 -21.93 29.64
N TRP A 489 -10.17 -21.05 28.76
CA TRP A 489 -10.16 -19.61 29.10
C TRP A 489 -11.60 -19.07 29.12
N ARG A 490 -11.82 -18.22 30.10
CA ARG A 490 -13.09 -17.46 30.15
C ARG A 490 -12.81 -15.96 30.07
N ILE A 491 -13.93 -15.23 29.90
CA ILE A 491 -13.75 -13.78 29.73
C ILE A 491 -14.66 -13.07 30.75
N THR A 492 -14.11 -11.95 31.33
CA THR A 492 -14.96 -11.05 32.16
C THR A 492 -14.81 -9.60 31.68
N TYR A 493 -15.95 -8.91 31.86
CA TYR A 493 -15.94 -7.50 31.42
C TYR A 493 -15.99 -6.59 32.64
N ASP A 494 -15.80 -7.15 33.80
CA ASP A 494 -15.86 -6.35 35.05
C ASP A 494 -14.53 -6.50 35.80
N GLY A 495 -13.47 -6.87 35.00
CA GLY A 495 -12.15 -7.05 35.65
C GLY A 495 -11.54 -5.68 36.04
N ASP A 496 -10.57 -5.80 36.97
CA ASP A 496 -9.82 -4.62 37.41
C ASP A 496 -8.33 -4.80 37.04
N ALA A 497 -7.93 -3.99 36.05
CA ALA A 497 -6.57 -4.18 35.50
C ALA A 497 -5.52 -3.85 36.56
N VAL A 498 -5.84 -2.91 37.50
CA VAL A 498 -4.83 -2.49 38.49
C VAL A 498 -4.63 -3.61 39.53
N SER A 499 -5.71 -4.16 40.00
CA SER A 499 -5.55 -5.18 41.07
C SER A 499 -5.45 -6.59 40.47
N GLY A 500 -5.84 -6.74 39.18
CA GLY A 500 -5.91 -8.09 38.58
C GLY A 500 -7.17 -8.84 39.00
N ALA A 501 -8.02 -8.15 39.75
CA ALA A 501 -9.25 -8.82 40.18
C ALA A 501 -10.20 -9.05 39.00
N LEU A 502 -10.95 -10.18 39.07
CA LEU A 502 -11.84 -10.56 37.93
C LEU A 502 -13.17 -9.82 38.06
N SER A 503 -13.34 -9.06 39.13
CA SER A 503 -14.57 -8.24 39.26
C SER A 503 -14.25 -6.91 39.95
N GLY A 504 -15.38 -5.96 39.90
CA GLY A 504 -15.22 -4.72 40.70
C GLY A 504 -14.56 -3.61 39.88
N GLY A 505 -14.35 -3.98 38.52
CA GLY A 505 -13.77 -2.92 37.66
C GLY A 505 -14.56 -2.77 36.35
N ASN A 506 -13.81 -2.29 35.30
CA ASN A 506 -14.47 -2.08 33.99
C ASN A 506 -13.56 -2.55 32.85
N ASP A 507 -12.64 -3.39 33.22
CA ASP A 507 -11.70 -3.85 32.18
C ASP A 507 -12.13 -5.21 31.62
N VAL A 508 -11.63 -5.54 30.44
CA VAL A 508 -11.92 -6.85 29.82
C VAL A 508 -10.70 -7.77 30.03
N LEU A 509 -10.98 -8.84 30.72
CA LEU A 509 -9.88 -9.78 31.00
C LEU A 509 -10.24 -11.17 30.48
N LEU A 510 -9.10 -11.87 30.12
CA LEU A 510 -9.18 -13.33 29.98
C LEU A 510 -8.49 -14.02 31.16
N TYR A 511 -9.18 -15.13 31.58
CA TYR A 511 -8.48 -15.83 32.68
C TYR A 511 -8.63 -17.34 32.49
N ALA A 512 -7.49 -18.00 32.83
CA ALA A 512 -7.42 -19.46 32.62
C ALA A 512 -8.08 -20.18 33.81
N ILE A 513 -8.93 -21.18 33.52
CA ILE A 513 -9.60 -21.88 34.65
C ILE A 513 -8.90 -23.24 34.84
N PRO A 514 -8.81 -23.59 36.22
CA PRO A 514 -8.16 -24.88 36.51
C PRO A 514 -8.97 -26.07 35.96
N GLU A 515 -8.24 -27.18 35.49
CA GLU A 515 -8.96 -28.38 35.01
C GLU A 515 -9.89 -28.93 36.11
N PRO A 516 -11.05 -29.34 35.73
CA PRO A 516 -12.06 -29.81 36.71
C PRO A 516 -11.45 -30.77 37.74
N GLY A 517 -10.32 -31.44 37.56
CA GLY A 517 -9.74 -32.40 38.53
C GLY A 517 -9.05 -31.68 39.70
N VAL A 518 -8.58 -30.46 39.50
CA VAL A 518 -7.87 -29.67 40.55
C VAL A 518 -8.90 -29.06 41.51
N LEU A 519 -10.14 -28.75 40.98
CA LEU A 519 -11.17 -28.20 41.89
C LEU A 519 -11.86 -29.33 42.67
N GLY A 520 -11.95 -30.55 42.08
CA GLY A 520 -12.51 -31.75 42.74
C GLY A 520 -11.55 -32.27 43.83
N LEU A 521 -10.25 -32.16 43.71
CA LEU A 521 -9.26 -32.60 44.72
C LEU A 521 -9.14 -31.56 45.84
N LEU A 522 -9.41 -30.31 45.61
CA LEU A 522 -9.42 -29.29 46.68
C LEU A 522 -10.70 -29.35 47.51
N SER A 523 -11.75 -29.78 46.89
CA SER A 523 -13.03 -29.95 47.65
C SER A 523 -13.01 -31.24 48.45
N VAL A 524 -12.31 -32.27 47.96
CA VAL A 524 -12.22 -33.54 48.71
C VAL A 524 -11.12 -33.42 49.78
N GLY A 525 -10.09 -32.79 49.51
CA GLY A 525 -9.02 -32.52 50.50
C GLY A 525 -9.48 -31.57 51.61
N GLY A 526 -10.30 -30.51 51.38
CA GLY A 526 -10.93 -29.62 52.40
C GLY A 526 -11.95 -30.36 53.27
N LEU A 527 -12.70 -31.28 52.71
CA LEU A 527 -13.64 -32.10 53.52
C LEU A 527 -12.88 -33.13 54.36
N ALA A 528 -11.77 -33.60 53.87
CA ALA A 528 -10.96 -34.57 54.63
C ALA A 528 -10.18 -33.85 55.75
N LEU A 529 -9.78 -32.64 55.59
CA LEU A 529 -9.11 -31.85 56.64
C LEU A 529 -10.13 -31.24 57.62
N GLY A 530 -11.31 -30.84 57.12
CA GLY A 530 -12.42 -30.40 58.02
C GLY A 530 -13.00 -31.59 58.81
N GLY A 531 -12.96 -32.82 58.17
CA GLY A 531 -13.42 -34.03 58.89
C GLY A 531 -12.38 -34.49 59.92
N ARG A 532 -11.07 -34.24 59.77
CA ARG A 532 -10.02 -34.60 60.76
C ARG A 532 -9.99 -33.57 61.90
N ARG A 533 -10.35 -32.35 61.73
CA ARG A 533 -10.45 -31.33 62.81
C ARG A 533 -11.74 -31.51 63.61
N ALA A 534 -12.83 -32.00 63.01
CA ALA A 534 -14.09 -32.29 63.73
C ALA A 534 -13.98 -33.61 64.50
N ALA A 535 -13.12 -34.57 63.99
CA ALA A 535 -12.89 -35.86 64.69
C ALA A 535 -11.89 -35.67 65.85
N ARG A 536 -11.03 -34.69 65.90
CA ARG A 536 -10.12 -34.38 67.03
C ARG A 536 -10.82 -33.53 68.08
N ARG A 537 -11.94 -32.87 67.85
CA ARG A 537 -12.75 -32.13 68.85
C ARG A 537 -13.77 -33.05 69.52
N ARG A 538 -14.01 -34.27 69.07
CA ARG A 538 -14.96 -35.23 69.71
C ARG A 538 -14.18 -36.24 70.55
N VAL A 539 -12.85 -36.23 70.55
CA VAL A 539 -12.09 -37.17 71.40
C VAL A 539 -11.49 -36.38 72.57
N GLY A 540 -11.83 -35.06 72.76
CA GLY A 540 -11.43 -34.33 73.99
C GLY A 540 -12.67 -33.82 74.75
N ALA A 541 -13.97 -34.30 74.72
CA ALA A 541 -15.07 -34.08 75.68
C ALA A 541 -15.41 -35.41 76.38
#